data_AF-A0A506X8L6-F1
#
_entry.id   AF-A0A506X8L6-F1
#
_cell.length_a   1.000
_cell.length_b   1.000
_cell.length_c   1.000
_cell.angle_alpha   90.00
_cell.angle_beta   90.00
_cell.angle_gamma   90.00
#
_symmetry.space_group_name_H-M   'P 1'
#
loop_
_entity.id
_entity.type
_entity.pdbx_description
1 polymer ?
#
loop_
_entity_poly.entity_id
_entity_poly.type
_entity_poly.pdbx_seq_one_letter_code
_entity_poly.pdbx_strand_id
1 'polypeptide(L)' 'ALGDTVDSVRRRNLSTVLELVHRGGGPSRADLTALTGLNRSTIGALVAELVELGLVQETDPSATNRVGRPSRRVLPDP' A
#
# COMPACT_ATOMS: atom_id res chain seq x y z
N ALA A 1 6.32 -20.37 -17.09
CA ALA A 1 5.19 -20.01 -17.97
C ALA A 1 4.04 -19.34 -17.20
N LEU A 2 3.35 -20.02 -16.28
CA LEU A 2 2.28 -19.36 -15.47
C LEU A 2 2.83 -18.44 -14.36
N GLY A 3 3.98 -18.79 -13.77
CA GLY A 3 4.64 -17.98 -12.74
C GLY A 3 5.11 -16.61 -13.25
N ASP A 4 5.63 -16.55 -14.47
CA ASP A 4 6.16 -15.31 -15.06
C ASP A 4 5.10 -14.22 -15.20
N THR A 5 3.86 -14.62 -15.50
CA THR A 5 2.71 -13.71 -15.61
C THR A 5 2.25 -13.23 -14.24
N VAL A 6 2.21 -14.09 -13.23
CA VAL A 6 1.83 -13.70 -11.87
C VAL A 6 2.87 -12.75 -11.25
N ASP A 7 4.15 -13.06 -11.43
CA ASP A 7 5.25 -12.23 -10.93
C ASP A 7 5.31 -10.88 -11.63
N SER A 8 5.06 -10.83 -12.95
CA SER A 8 5.01 -9.56 -13.68
C SER A 8 3.82 -8.69 -13.25
N VAL A 9 2.65 -9.28 -13.00
CA VAL A 9 1.49 -8.57 -12.43
C VAL A 9 1.80 -8.04 -11.04
N ARG A 10 2.42 -8.86 -10.17
CA ARG A 10 2.81 -8.44 -8.82
C ARG A 10 3.79 -7.27 -8.87
N ARG A 11 4.83 -7.36 -9.70
CA ARG A 11 5.84 -6.31 -9.89
C ARG A 11 5.22 -5.00 -10.37
N ARG A 12 4.28 -5.08 -11.33
CA ARG A 12 3.51 -3.91 -11.79
C ARG A 12 2.69 -3.30 -10.66
N ASN A 13 2.03 -4.12 -9.84
CA ASN A 13 1.23 -3.64 -8.72
C ASN A 13 2.10 -2.98 -7.63
N LEU A 14 3.27 -3.55 -7.31
CA LEU A 14 4.24 -2.95 -6.40
C LEU A 14 4.67 -1.57 -6.90
N SER A 15 5.03 -1.45 -8.18
CA SER A 15 5.40 -0.18 -8.79
C SER A 15 4.28 0.86 -8.68
N THR A 16 3.03 0.48 -8.99
CA THR A 16 1.88 1.38 -8.88
C THR A 16 1.63 1.84 -7.44
N VAL A 17 1.68 0.92 -6.46
CA VAL A 17 1.46 1.26 -5.05
C VAL A 17 2.58 2.19 -4.55
N LEU A 18 3.83 1.89 -4.88
CA LEU A 18 4.98 2.70 -4.50
C LEU A 18 4.87 4.13 -5.06
N GLU A 19 4.50 4.26 -6.34
CA GLU A 19 4.27 5.56 -6.98
C GLU A 19 3.17 6.36 -6.28
N LEU A 20 2.03 5.73 -5.98
CA LEU A 20 0.92 6.38 -5.28
C LEU A 20 1.33 6.85 -3.87
N VAL A 21 2.14 6.08 -3.16
CA VAL A 21 2.66 6.47 -1.84
C VAL A 21 3.58 7.69 -1.94
N HIS A 22 4.52 7.67 -2.88
CA HIS A 22 5.51 8.74 -3.08
C HIS A 22 4.89 10.03 -3.63
N ARG A 23 3.88 9.95 -4.49
CA ARG A 23 3.22 11.12 -5.08
C ARG A 23 2.04 11.65 -4.24
N GLY A 24 1.36 10.76 -3.53
CA GLY A 24 0.11 11.06 -2.83
C GLY A 24 0.25 11.58 -1.40
N GLY A 25 1.48 11.81 -0.90
CA GLY A 25 1.71 12.36 0.44
C GLY A 25 1.31 11.40 1.58
N GLY A 26 1.38 10.10 1.32
CA GLY A 26 1.14 9.07 2.32
C GLY A 26 -0.33 8.63 2.47
N PRO A 27 -0.91 7.96 1.46
CA PRO A 27 -2.30 7.49 1.48
C PRO A 27 -2.55 6.42 2.56
N SER A 28 -3.80 6.22 2.97
CA SER A 28 -4.16 5.05 3.78
C SER A 28 -4.26 3.78 2.93
N ARG A 29 -4.22 2.60 3.57
CA ARG A 29 -4.51 1.33 2.89
C ARG A 29 -5.89 1.32 2.22
N ALA A 30 -6.88 1.99 2.82
CA ALA A 30 -8.21 2.11 2.23
C ALA A 30 -8.18 2.98 0.95
N ASP A 31 -7.42 4.08 0.96
CA ASP A 31 -7.24 4.93 -0.21
C ASP A 31 -6.52 4.16 -1.34
N LEU A 32 -5.48 3.39 -1.02
CA LEU A 32 -4.79 2.54 -1.99
C LEU A 32 -5.74 1.49 -2.61
N THR A 33 -6.60 0.86 -1.82
CA THR A 33 -7.65 -0.03 -2.35
C THR A 33 -8.59 0.72 -3.30
N ALA A 34 -9.05 1.91 -2.93
CA ALA A 34 -9.96 2.70 -3.75
C ALA A 34 -9.31 3.16 -5.07
N LEU A 35 -8.05 3.60 -5.02
CA LEU A 35 -7.31 4.12 -6.17
C LEU A 35 -6.87 3.03 -7.16
N THR A 36 -6.52 1.85 -6.65
CA THR A 36 -6.01 0.75 -7.50
C THR A 36 -7.07 -0.25 -7.92
N GLY A 37 -8.23 -0.28 -7.25
CA GLY A 37 -9.24 -1.32 -7.41
C GLY A 37 -8.80 -2.70 -6.89
N LEU A 38 -7.62 -2.82 -6.28
CA LEU A 38 -7.12 -4.06 -5.71
C LEU A 38 -7.81 -4.35 -4.38
N ASN A 39 -8.06 -5.63 -4.12
CA ASN A 39 -8.68 -6.03 -2.86
C ASN A 39 -7.77 -5.68 -1.65
N ARG A 40 -8.38 -5.65 -0.46
CA ARG A 40 -7.69 -5.26 0.78
C ARG A 40 -6.53 -6.18 1.15
N SER A 41 -6.64 -7.49 0.92
CA SER A 41 -5.57 -8.44 1.24
C SER A 41 -4.37 -8.30 0.30
N THR A 42 -4.60 -8.05 -0.98
CA THR A 42 -3.58 -7.73 -1.97
C THR A 42 -2.85 -6.45 -1.60
N ILE A 43 -3.57 -5.36 -1.25
CA ILE A 43 -2.92 -4.14 -0.75
C ILE A 43 -2.12 -4.42 0.52
N GLY A 44 -2.65 -5.21 1.46
CA GLY A 44 -1.93 -5.61 2.67
C GLY A 44 -0.60 -6.30 2.36
N ALA A 45 -0.61 -7.27 1.44
CA ALA A 45 0.59 -8.01 1.03
C ALA A 45 1.61 -7.14 0.31
N LEU A 46 1.16 -6.28 -0.63
CA LEU A 46 2.06 -5.37 -1.36
C LEU A 46 2.70 -4.33 -0.43
N VAL A 47 1.93 -3.77 0.50
CA VAL A 47 2.45 -2.80 1.48
C VAL A 47 3.46 -3.48 2.41
N ALA A 48 3.16 -4.70 2.90
CA ALA A 48 4.09 -5.44 3.75
C ALA A 48 5.43 -5.68 3.04
N GLU A 49 5.40 -6.09 1.77
CA GLU A 49 6.61 -6.29 0.97
C GLU A 49 7.40 -4.98 0.77
N LEU A 50 6.73 -3.85 0.50
CA LEU A 50 7.41 -2.55 0.40
C LEU A 50 8.02 -2.09 1.74
N VAL A 51 7.39 -2.43 2.86
CA VAL A 51 7.93 -2.18 4.22
C VAL A 51 9.16 -3.05 4.46
N GLU A 52 9.11 -4.34 4.12
CA GLU A 52 10.26 -5.26 4.23
C GLU A 52 11.45 -4.81 3.37
N LEU A 53 11.18 -4.19 2.21
CA LEU A 53 12.19 -3.60 1.34
C LEU A 53 12.70 -2.23 1.81
N GLY A 54 12.11 -1.65 2.87
CA GLY A 54 12.49 -0.32 3.37
C GLY A 54 12.14 0.82 2.41
N LEU A 55 11.13 0.66 1.57
CA LEU A 55 10.71 1.67 0.59
C LEU A 55 9.53 2.52 1.09
N VAL A 56 8.80 2.02 2.08
CA VAL A 56 7.68 2.71 2.71
C VAL A 56 7.62 2.34 4.20
N GLN A 57 7.00 3.18 5.01
CA GLN A 57 6.68 2.90 6.40
C GLN A 57 5.16 2.87 6.61
N GLU A 58 4.69 1.94 7.45
CA GLU A 58 3.28 1.88 7.84
C GLU A 58 3.09 2.46 9.24
N THR A 59 2.27 3.50 9.34
CA THR A 59 1.97 4.18 10.61
C THR A 59 0.51 4.00 10.98
N ASP A 60 0.24 3.77 12.26
CA ASP A 60 -1.13 3.83 12.76
C ASP A 60 -1.71 5.24 12.52
N PRO A 61 -3.00 5.34 12.19
CA PRO A 61 -3.63 6.64 12.00
C PRO A 61 -3.55 7.43 13.30
N SER A 62 -3.28 8.74 13.21
CA SER A 62 -3.37 9.65 14.35
C SER A 62 -4.71 9.45 15.05
N ALA A 63 -4.70 9.24 16.36
CA ALA A 63 -5.91 9.03 17.15
C ALA A 63 -6.86 10.22 16.97
N THR A 64 -7.82 10.09 16.09
CA THR A 64 -8.93 11.04 15.96
C THR A 64 -10.07 10.46 16.78
N ASN A 65 -10.76 11.29 17.55
CA ASN A 65 -11.94 10.94 18.36
C ASN A 65 -13.16 10.52 17.50
N ARG A 66 -12.94 9.98 16.30
CA ARG A 66 -13.97 9.52 15.38
C ARG A 66 -14.30 8.05 15.67
N VAL A 67 -15.59 7.74 15.71
CA VAL A 67 -16.11 6.38 15.85
C VAL A 67 -15.71 5.56 14.62
N GLY A 68 -14.98 4.46 14.83
CA GLY A 68 -14.45 3.56 13.80
C GLY A 68 -12.96 3.26 14.00
N ARG A 69 -12.41 2.22 13.36
CA ARG A 69 -10.96 1.97 13.32
C ARG A 69 -10.38 2.60 12.07
N PRO A 70 -9.64 3.73 12.15
CA PRO A 70 -9.08 4.35 10.97
C PRO A 70 -8.03 3.43 10.31
N SER A 71 -7.93 3.50 8.97
CA SER A 71 -6.99 2.66 8.21
C SER A 71 -5.57 3.19 8.31
N ARG A 72 -4.61 2.28 8.48
CA ARG A 72 -3.18 2.60 8.57
C ARG A 72 -2.71 3.41 7.35
N ARG A 73 -1.86 4.41 7.62
CA ARG A 73 -1.23 5.24 6.59
C ARG A 73 0.06 4.59 6.13
N VAL A 74 0.36 4.72 4.85
CA VAL A 74 1.58 4.23 4.22
C VAL A 74 2.35 5.45 3.75
N LEU A 75 3.53 5.70 4.31
CA LEU A 75 4.36 6.87 4.05
C LEU A 75 5.61 6.46 3.26
N PRO A 76 6.17 7.33 2.41
CA PRO A 76 7.49 7.09 1.79
C PRO A 76 8.58 6.93 2.86
N ASP A 77 9.55 6.06 2.62
CA ASP A 77 10.78 5.96 3.41
C ASP A 77 11.95 6.52 2.56
N PRO A 78 12.65 7.58 3.00
CA PRO A 78 13.70 8.27 2.23
C PRO A 78 15.02 7.51 2.09
#